data_AF-A0A7J0HBB8-F1
#
_entry.id   AF-A0A7J0HBB8-F1
#
_cell.length_a   1.000
_cell.length_b   1.000
_cell.length_c   1.000
_cell.angle_alpha   90.00
_cell.angle_beta   90.00
_cell.angle_gamma   90.00
#
_symmetry.space_group_name_H-M   'P 1'
#
loop_
_entity.id
_entity.type
_entity.pdbx_description
1 polymer ?
#
loop_
_entity_poly.entity_id
_entity_poly.type
_entity_poly.pdbx_seq_one_letter_code
_entity_poly.pdbx_strand_id
1 'polypeptide(L)'
;MDYSLAAPKLLCAQLKSAGQTPSQSSMTFGGIIFQRAWLQGILVSTASDGGGRFVLDDGTGLVELSLSRDFSNRQWTLGMYVMVVGGFFVRTDEIPMIKV
;
A
#
# COMPACT_ATOMS: atom_id res chain seq x y z
N MET A 1 6.00 9.51 -10.57
CA MET A 1 5.60 8.09 -10.65
C MET A 1 5.32 7.79 -12.12
N ASP A 2 5.89 6.73 -12.66
CA ASP A 2 5.71 6.32 -14.05
C ASP A 2 4.42 5.52 -14.18
N TYR A 3 3.45 6.07 -14.92
CA TYR A 3 2.15 5.45 -15.13
C TYR A 3 2.15 4.40 -16.26
N SER A 4 3.24 4.27 -17.03
CA SER A 4 3.40 3.20 -18.01
C SER A 4 3.68 1.85 -17.35
N LEU A 5 4.19 1.85 -16.11
CA LEU A 5 4.41 0.63 -15.32
C LEU A 5 3.09 0.10 -14.74
N ALA A 6 2.99 -1.23 -14.66
CA ALA A 6 1.84 -1.90 -14.09
C ALA A 6 1.69 -1.61 -12.58
N ALA A 7 0.44 -1.69 -12.11
CA ALA A 7 0.11 -1.75 -10.68
C ALA A 7 -0.36 -3.17 -10.36
N PRO A 8 0.56 -4.14 -10.15
CA PRO A 8 0.20 -5.53 -9.92
C PRO A 8 -0.64 -5.68 -8.66
N LYS A 9 -1.62 -6.59 -8.72
CA LYS A 9 -2.34 -7.04 -7.54
C LYS A 9 -1.45 -8.00 -6.74
N LEU A 10 -1.12 -7.62 -5.52
CA LEU A 10 -0.19 -8.35 -4.66
C LEU A 10 -0.76 -8.46 -3.25
N LEU A 11 -0.34 -9.52 -2.56
CA LEU A 11 -0.54 -9.68 -1.13
C LEU A 11 0.60 -8.98 -0.35
N CYS A 12 0.35 -8.59 0.90
CA CYS A 12 1.33 -8.01 1.82
C CYS A 12 2.57 -8.89 1.95
N ALA A 13 2.40 -10.22 2.04
CA ALA A 13 3.52 -11.17 2.08
C ALA A 13 4.38 -11.10 0.80
N GLN A 14 3.77 -10.92 -0.37
CA GLN A 14 4.49 -10.81 -1.64
C GLN A 14 5.20 -9.45 -1.77
N LEU A 15 4.56 -8.37 -1.29
CA LEU A 15 5.17 -7.03 -1.26
C LEU A 15 6.43 -6.98 -0.40
N LYS A 16 6.43 -7.69 0.74
CA LYS A 16 7.62 -7.82 1.59
C LYS A 16 8.78 -8.55 0.91
N SER A 17 8.47 -9.46 -0.03
CA SER A 17 9.46 -10.19 -0.80
C SER A 17 9.85 -9.49 -2.12
N ALA A 18 9.29 -8.32 -2.43
CA ALA A 18 9.65 -7.57 -3.63
C ALA A 18 11.05 -6.96 -3.49
N GLY A 19 11.87 -7.09 -4.54
CA GLY A 19 13.21 -6.52 -4.60
C GLY A 19 13.19 -5.06 -5.01
N GLN A 20 14.05 -4.23 -4.42
CA GLN A 20 14.28 -2.86 -4.94
C GLN A 20 15.09 -2.93 -6.24
N THR A 21 14.71 -2.11 -7.22
CA THR A 21 15.54 -1.94 -8.43
C THR A 21 16.69 -0.96 -8.16
N PRO A 22 17.76 -0.98 -8.97
CA PRO A 22 18.89 -0.05 -8.82
C PRO A 22 18.50 1.43 -8.93
N SER A 23 17.38 1.76 -9.58
CA SER A 23 16.92 3.14 -9.74
C SER A 23 16.21 3.72 -8.51
N GLN A 24 16.22 3.01 -7.36
CA GLN A 24 15.65 3.35 -6.04
C GLN A 24 14.16 3.74 -6.01
N SER A 25 13.52 3.83 -7.17
CA SER A 25 12.18 4.38 -7.38
C SER A 25 11.18 3.34 -7.87
N SER A 26 11.62 2.10 -8.09
CA SER A 26 10.77 0.98 -8.48
C SER A 26 11.14 -0.31 -7.76
N MET A 27 10.18 -1.22 -7.75
CA MET A 27 10.27 -2.55 -7.17
C MET A 27 10.15 -3.58 -8.28
N THR A 28 10.63 -4.80 -8.01
CA THR A 28 10.47 -5.95 -8.88
C THR A 28 9.95 -7.17 -8.11
N PHE A 29 8.97 -7.85 -8.68
CA PHE A 29 8.46 -9.12 -8.15
C PHE A 29 8.02 -10.00 -9.33
N GLY A 30 8.51 -11.24 -9.40
CA GLY A 30 8.18 -12.17 -10.49
C GLY A 30 8.54 -11.65 -11.89
N GLY A 31 9.58 -10.81 -12.01
CA GLY A 31 10.00 -10.20 -13.29
C GLY A 31 9.20 -8.95 -13.69
N ILE A 32 8.20 -8.53 -12.91
CA ILE A 32 7.42 -7.32 -13.16
C ILE A 32 8.04 -6.16 -12.40
N ILE A 33 8.39 -5.09 -13.11
CA ILE A 33 8.80 -3.81 -12.51
C ILE A 33 7.57 -2.96 -12.23
N PHE A 34 7.44 -2.46 -11.02
CA PHE A 34 6.30 -1.64 -10.60
C PHE A 34 6.71 -0.51 -9.65
N GLN A 35 5.91 0.56 -9.64
CA GLN A 35 6.01 1.63 -8.64
C GLN A 35 4.75 1.74 -7.78
N ARG A 36 3.64 1.16 -8.28
CA ARG A 36 2.36 1.08 -7.59
C ARG A 36 2.00 -0.35 -7.31
N ALA A 37 1.22 -0.59 -6.27
CA ALA A 37 0.63 -1.89 -6.00
C ALA A 37 -0.88 -1.75 -5.82
N TRP A 38 -1.59 -2.81 -6.19
CA TRP A 38 -2.99 -2.99 -5.87
C TRP A 38 -3.11 -4.00 -4.73
N LEU A 39 -3.71 -3.60 -3.60
CA LEU A 39 -4.09 -4.51 -2.51
C LEU A 39 -5.59 -4.45 -2.19
N GLN A 40 -6.07 -5.49 -1.50
CA GLN A 40 -7.42 -5.52 -0.92
C GLN A 40 -7.36 -6.17 0.46
N GLY A 41 -8.13 -5.67 1.41
CA GLY A 41 -8.12 -6.18 2.78
C GLY A 41 -9.12 -5.48 3.70
N ILE A 42 -9.04 -5.77 4.98
CA ILE A 42 -9.87 -5.19 6.04
C ILE A 42 -9.13 -4.06 6.74
N LEU A 43 -9.81 -2.93 6.95
CA LEU A 43 -9.29 -1.81 7.71
C LEU A 43 -9.24 -2.18 9.20
N VAL A 44 -8.05 -2.38 9.75
CA VAL A 44 -7.84 -2.80 11.15
C VAL A 44 -7.36 -1.66 12.05
N SER A 45 -6.96 -0.54 11.46
CA SER A 45 -6.68 0.71 12.19
C SER A 45 -7.07 1.92 11.35
N THR A 46 -7.64 2.93 12.00
CA THR A 46 -7.98 4.24 11.43
C THR A 46 -7.29 5.35 12.22
N ALA A 47 -6.82 6.40 11.54
CA ALA A 47 -6.33 7.59 12.22
C ALA A 47 -7.46 8.22 13.06
N SER A 48 -7.31 8.24 14.37
CA SER A 48 -8.26 8.87 15.30
C SER A 48 -8.21 10.40 15.28
N ASP A 49 -7.17 11.00 14.70
CA ASP A 49 -6.78 12.40 14.86
C ASP A 49 -6.43 13.13 13.55
N GLY A 50 -6.89 12.64 12.40
CA GLY A 50 -6.70 13.31 11.11
C GLY A 50 -5.32 13.11 10.47
N GLY A 51 -4.48 12.25 11.05
CA GLY A 51 -3.15 11.91 10.51
C GLY A 51 -3.13 11.12 9.20
N GLY A 52 -4.28 10.77 8.61
CA GLY A 52 -4.39 10.13 7.30
C GLY A 52 -3.72 8.75 7.18
N ARG A 53 -3.28 8.16 8.29
CA ARG A 53 -2.64 6.84 8.35
C ARG A 53 -3.66 5.79 8.76
N PHE A 54 -3.75 4.75 7.96
CA PHE A 54 -4.64 3.62 8.18
C PHE A 54 -3.84 2.33 8.09
N VAL A 55 -4.34 1.25 8.68
CA VAL A 55 -3.70 -0.07 8.53
C VAL A 55 -4.71 -1.03 7.92
N LEU A 56 -4.24 -1.70 6.87
CA LEU A 56 -4.98 -2.71 6.13
C LEU A 56 -4.37 -4.08 6.41
N ASP A 57 -5.22 -5.05 6.70
CA ASP A 57 -4.87 -6.47 6.81
C ASP A 57 -5.49 -7.25 5.63
N ASP A 58 -4.66 -7.91 4.84
CA ASP A 58 -5.10 -8.73 3.70
C ASP A 58 -5.14 -10.24 4.00
N GLY A 59 -4.93 -10.62 5.26
CA GLY A 59 -4.84 -12.02 5.70
C GLY A 59 -3.44 -12.62 5.57
N THR A 60 -2.49 -11.92 4.95
CA THR A 60 -1.07 -12.34 4.84
C THR A 60 -0.11 -11.38 5.55
N GLY A 61 -0.60 -10.19 5.92
CA GLY A 61 0.14 -9.23 6.72
C GLY A 61 -0.50 -7.85 6.69
N LEU A 62 0.18 -6.92 7.36
CA LEU A 62 -0.25 -5.54 7.48
C LEU A 62 0.44 -4.64 6.45
N VAL A 63 -0.29 -3.65 5.96
CA VAL A 63 0.23 -2.52 5.19
C VAL A 63 -0.36 -1.22 5.71
N GLU A 64 0.46 -0.18 5.80
CA GLU A 64 0.02 1.16 6.14
C GLU A 64 -0.46 1.88 4.89
N LEU A 65 -1.61 2.54 4.96
CA LEU A 65 -2.11 3.42 3.91
C LEU A 65 -1.91 4.87 4.36
N SER A 66 -1.25 5.67 3.53
CA SER A 66 -1.21 7.12 3.67
C SER A 66 -2.14 7.71 2.62
N LEU A 67 -3.29 8.18 3.07
CA LEU A 67 -4.32 8.73 2.18
C LEU A 67 -4.08 10.21 1.91
N SER A 68 -4.21 10.61 0.64
CA SER A 68 -4.31 12.02 0.26
C SER A 68 -5.60 12.67 0.80
N ARG A 69 -5.64 14.00 0.78
CA ARG A 69 -6.80 14.79 1.25
C ARG A 69 -8.07 14.50 0.46
N ASP A 70 -7.95 14.00 -0.77
CA ASP A 70 -9.12 13.64 -1.58
C ASP A 70 -9.95 12.52 -0.94
N PHE A 71 -9.30 11.69 -0.12
CA PHE A 71 -9.94 10.61 0.64
C PHE A 71 -10.25 10.98 2.10
N SER A 72 -9.89 12.18 2.56
CA SER A 72 -10.13 12.59 3.96
C SER A 72 -11.60 12.87 4.25
N ASN A 73 -12.38 13.21 3.22
CA ASN A 73 -13.82 13.49 3.35
C ASN A 73 -14.67 12.22 3.39
N ARG A 74 -14.08 11.05 3.14
CA ARG A 74 -14.77 9.77 3.21
C ARG A 74 -14.75 9.26 4.65
N GLN A 75 -15.91 8.79 5.14
CA GLN A 75 -15.97 8.12 6.43
C GLN A 75 -15.34 6.72 6.30
N TRP A 76 -14.17 6.56 6.91
CA TRP A 76 -13.48 5.28 7.02
C TRP A 76 -13.81 4.66 8.38
N THR A 77 -14.25 3.41 8.38
CA THR A 77 -14.63 2.68 9.60
C THR A 77 -13.85 1.38 9.70
N LEU A 78 -13.42 1.04 10.91
CA LEU A 78 -12.81 -0.25 11.20
C LEU A 78 -13.72 -1.39 10.71
N GLY A 79 -13.11 -2.44 10.14
CA GLY A 79 -13.81 -3.58 9.57
C GLY A 79 -14.24 -3.41 8.11
N MET A 80 -14.11 -2.22 7.51
CA MET A 80 -14.41 -2.03 6.09
C MET A 80 -13.45 -2.86 5.21
N TYR A 81 -14.02 -3.59 4.24
CA TYR A 81 -13.23 -4.20 3.17
C TYR A 81 -12.95 -3.17 2.08
N VAL A 82 -11.68 -2.88 1.84
CA VAL A 82 -11.25 -1.81 0.95
C VAL A 82 -10.30 -2.33 -0.12
N MET A 83 -10.34 -1.68 -1.27
CA MET A 83 -9.39 -1.87 -2.36
C MET A 83 -8.58 -0.59 -2.51
N VAL A 84 -7.26 -0.74 -2.62
CA VAL A 84 -6.33 0.36 -2.75
C VAL A 84 -5.38 0.14 -3.92
N VAL A 85 -5.15 1.19 -4.69
CA VAL A 85 -4.06 1.27 -5.67
C VAL A 85 -3.26 2.51 -5.35
N GLY A 86 -1.97 2.36 -5.12
CA GLY A 86 -1.13 3.49 -4.72
C GLY A 86 0.35 3.22 -4.85
N GLY A 87 1.16 4.26 -4.67
CA GLY A 87 2.62 4.17 -4.72
C GLY A 87 3.16 3.34 -3.57
N PHE A 88 4.00 2.36 -3.86
CA PHE A 88 4.57 1.48 -2.84
C PHE A 88 5.92 2.02 -2.34
N PHE A 89 6.06 2.10 -1.02
CA PHE A 89 7.26 2.54 -0.34
C PHE A 89 7.71 1.45 0.66
N VAL A 90 8.92 0.94 0.45
CA VAL A 90 9.58 0.06 1.41
C VAL A 90 10.14 0.91 2.54
N ARG A 91 9.88 0.48 3.78
CA ARG A 91 10.46 1.04 5.00
C ARG A 91 11.21 -0.09 5.71
N THR A 92 12.49 0.11 6.00
CA THR A 92 13.30 -0.88 6.71
C THR A 92 12.76 -1.04 8.13
N ASP A 93 12.55 -2.29 8.57
CA ASP A 93 12.07 -2.67 9.91
C ASP A 93 10.69 -2.10 10.31
N GLU A 94 9.91 -1.59 9.35
CA GLU A 94 8.56 -1.06 9.57
C GLU A 94 7.53 -1.75 8.68
N ILE A 95 6.24 -1.52 8.98
CA ILE A 95 5.14 -1.95 8.12
C ILE A 95 5.30 -1.28 6.74
N PRO A 96 5.16 -2.01 5.61
CA PRO A 96 5.19 -1.41 4.27
C PRO A 96 4.12 -0.33 4.13
N MET A 97 4.35 0.66 3.26
CA MET A 97 3.42 1.77 3.08
C MET A 97 2.95 1.90 1.63
N ILE A 98 1.66 2.18 1.46
CA ILE A 98 1.03 2.56 0.19
C ILE A 98 0.53 4.00 0.32
N LYS A 99 1.00 4.88 -0.57
CA LYS A 99 0.49 6.25 -0.68
C LYS A 99 -0.60 6.30 -1.75
N VAL A 100 -1.77 6.79 -1.36
CA VAL A 100 -3.00 6.86 -2.17
C VAL A 100 -3.33 8.30 -2.51
#